data_AF-A0A3D8TQC6-F1
#
_entry.id   AF-A0A3D8TQC6-F1
#
_cell.length_a   1.000
_cell.length_b   1.000
_cell.length_c   1.000
_cell.angle_alpha   90.00
_cell.angle_beta   90.00
_cell.angle_gamma   90.00
#
_symmetry.space_group_name_H-M   'P 1'
#
loop_
_entity.id
_entity.type
_entity.pdbx_description
1 polymer ?
#
loop_
_entity_poly.entity_id
_entity_poly.type
_entity_poly.pdbx_seq_one_letter_code
_entity_poly.pdbx_strand_id
1 'polypeptide(L)'
;MHHYFIRRIFKRKPFQIALATGMLLSLFYLIADIYPNRFYGGSPYTRWIESFTGSEVPHLLFKFMPIIAAMAAANIYASDKKAGFFDHIYLKRKKISYFANLYGYNFILGGVIFIAPLLLNIYGCFMLLPNHQPDLVVTTNEAVPLLNSTTLFPELYYAHPFLHMLMYIGIAFFSAGMFATIALAAGMFLKQSFVIFLTAYIIDYLWNYVIPDDVENVLSYYPTLFSKQITSPVLSWQIMVGVLCVGTALATIGYIFGVRKNVIK
;
A
#
# COMPACT_ATOMS: atom_id res chain seq x y z
N MET A 1 -20.02 -13.11 14.28
CA MET A 1 -19.84 -11.63 14.17
C MET A 1 -18.81 -11.28 13.10
N HIS A 2 -17.66 -11.97 13.06
CA HIS A 2 -16.59 -11.80 12.06
C HIS A 2 -17.07 -11.85 10.59
N HIS A 3 -17.79 -12.90 10.20
CA HIS A 3 -18.30 -13.07 8.82
C HIS A 3 -19.21 -11.92 8.34
N TYR A 4 -20.07 -11.42 9.23
CA TYR A 4 -20.96 -10.30 8.92
C TYR A 4 -20.19 -9.00 8.70
N PHE A 5 -19.16 -8.75 9.52
CA PHE A 5 -18.34 -7.55 9.44
C PHE A 5 -17.56 -7.49 8.12
N ILE A 6 -16.96 -8.60 7.70
CA ILE A 6 -16.26 -8.69 6.41
C ILE A 6 -17.22 -8.46 5.24
N ARG A 7 -18.33 -9.20 5.18
CA ARG A 7 -19.35 -9.03 4.12
C ARG A 7 -19.87 -7.61 4.02
N ARG A 8 -20.00 -6.93 5.16
CA ARG A 8 -20.40 -5.52 5.22
C ARG A 8 -19.38 -4.62 4.53
N ILE A 9 -18.07 -4.82 4.77
CA ILE A 9 -17.01 -3.99 4.20
C ILE A 9 -16.96 -4.12 2.68
N PHE A 10 -17.00 -5.35 2.14
CA PHE A 10 -16.99 -5.61 0.69
C PHE A 10 -18.15 -4.95 -0.07
N LYS A 11 -19.28 -4.68 0.60
CA LYS A 11 -20.44 -4.01 0.00
C LYS A 11 -20.39 -2.47 0.08
N ARG A 12 -19.39 -1.88 0.73
CA ARG A 12 -19.30 -0.42 0.89
C ARG A 12 -18.76 0.21 -0.39
N LYS A 13 -19.39 1.29 -0.83
CA LYS A 13 -18.96 2.06 -2.02
C LYS A 13 -17.49 2.49 -1.97
N PRO A 14 -16.93 3.02 -0.85
CA PRO A 14 -15.51 3.40 -0.82
C PRO A 14 -14.57 2.22 -1.08
N PHE A 15 -14.84 1.06 -0.49
CA PHE A 15 -14.04 -0.14 -0.71
C PHE A 15 -14.06 -0.55 -2.20
N GLN A 16 -15.25 -0.58 -2.81
CA GLN A 16 -15.40 -0.95 -4.22
C GLN A 16 -14.75 0.07 -5.17
N ILE A 17 -14.88 1.37 -4.88
CA ILE A 17 -14.27 2.44 -5.67
C ILE A 17 -12.74 2.32 -5.61
N ALA A 18 -12.16 2.17 -4.42
CA ALA A 18 -10.71 2.05 -4.28
C ALA A 18 -10.15 0.81 -4.99
N LEU A 19 -10.82 -0.33 -4.86
CA LEU A 19 -10.45 -1.56 -5.58
C LEU A 19 -10.57 -1.37 -7.10
N ALA A 20 -11.67 -0.79 -7.58
CA ALA A 20 -11.87 -0.54 -9.00
C ALA A 20 -10.82 0.44 -9.57
N THR A 21 -10.50 1.53 -8.85
CA THR A 21 -9.47 2.49 -9.27
C THR A 21 -8.10 1.83 -9.38
N GLY A 22 -7.69 1.04 -8.38
CA GLY A 22 -6.43 0.30 -8.45
C GLY A 22 -6.39 -0.68 -9.63
N MET A 23 -7.46 -1.47 -9.80
CA MET A 23 -7.55 -2.46 -10.88
C MET A 23 -7.53 -1.80 -12.25
N LEU A 24 -8.23 -0.67 -12.42
CA LEU A 24 -8.23 0.10 -13.66
C LEU A 24 -6.85 0.65 -14.00
N LEU A 25 -6.11 1.19 -13.02
CA LEU A 25 -4.73 1.65 -13.26
C LEU A 25 -3.81 0.50 -13.67
N SER A 26 -3.94 -0.66 -13.01
CA SER A 26 -3.18 -1.87 -13.38
C SER A 26 -3.50 -2.35 -14.79
N LEU A 27 -4.79 -2.44 -15.15
CA LEU A 27 -5.22 -2.84 -16.50
C LEU A 27 -4.78 -1.83 -17.55
N PHE A 28 -4.90 -0.55 -17.25
CA PHE A 28 -4.45 0.51 -18.14
C PHE A 28 -2.95 0.41 -18.39
N TYR A 29 -2.14 0.16 -17.36
CA TYR A 29 -0.70 -0.07 -17.52
C TYR A 29 -0.40 -1.29 -18.42
N LEU A 30 -1.12 -2.40 -18.23
CA LEU A 30 -0.97 -3.58 -19.09
C LEU A 30 -1.29 -3.31 -20.56
N ILE A 31 -2.36 -2.56 -20.83
CA ILE A 31 -2.83 -2.30 -22.21
C ILE A 31 -2.00 -1.20 -22.88
N ALA A 32 -1.63 -0.16 -22.15
CA ALA A 32 -0.97 1.02 -22.69
C ALA A 32 0.55 0.87 -22.78
N ASP A 33 1.19 0.12 -21.87
CA ASP A 33 2.65 -0.03 -21.85
C ASP A 33 3.09 -1.46 -22.17
N ILE A 34 2.56 -2.47 -21.48
CA ILE A 34 3.07 -3.85 -21.62
C ILE A 34 2.69 -4.48 -22.96
N TYR A 35 1.41 -4.43 -23.34
CA TYR A 35 0.91 -5.04 -24.56
C TYR A 35 1.58 -4.51 -25.84
N PRO A 36 1.69 -3.19 -26.11
CA PRO A 36 2.32 -2.69 -27.33
C PRO A 36 3.81 -2.99 -27.35
N ASN A 37 4.47 -2.93 -26.19
CA ASN A 37 5.91 -3.06 -26.10
C ASN A 37 6.38 -4.50 -25.82
N ARG A 38 5.50 -5.51 -25.91
CA ARG A 38 5.81 -6.91 -25.51
C ARG A 38 6.94 -7.58 -26.30
N PHE A 39 7.23 -7.09 -27.50
CA PHE A 39 8.28 -7.63 -28.37
C PHE A 39 9.64 -6.95 -28.20
N TYR A 40 9.72 -5.86 -27.42
CA TYR A 40 10.97 -5.12 -27.18
C TYR A 40 11.85 -5.74 -26.09
N GLY A 41 11.58 -7.00 -25.71
CA GLY A 41 12.30 -7.72 -24.67
C GLY A 41 11.77 -7.46 -23.26
N GLY A 42 12.49 -8.02 -22.29
CA GLY A 42 12.13 -8.00 -20.87
C GLY A 42 11.29 -9.20 -20.44
N SER A 43 11.20 -9.37 -19.13
CA SER A 43 10.47 -10.47 -18.49
C SER A 43 9.37 -9.91 -17.59
N PRO A 44 8.46 -10.75 -17.07
CA PRO A 44 7.51 -10.32 -16.03
C PRO A 44 8.20 -9.65 -14.83
N TYR A 45 9.44 -10.05 -14.50
CA TYR A 45 10.19 -9.52 -13.36
C TYR A 45 10.82 -8.16 -13.61
N THR A 46 11.12 -7.82 -14.87
CA THR A 46 11.73 -6.53 -15.23
C THR A 46 10.69 -5.48 -15.61
N ARG A 47 9.46 -5.88 -15.95
CA ARG A 47 8.44 -4.96 -16.52
C ARG A 47 7.10 -4.92 -15.80
N TRP A 48 6.88 -5.70 -14.75
CA TRP A 48 5.69 -5.51 -13.91
C TRP A 48 5.68 -4.11 -13.27
N ILE A 49 4.50 -3.71 -12.81
CA ILE A 49 4.16 -2.33 -12.41
C ILE A 49 5.09 -1.72 -11.33
N GLU A 50 5.78 -2.54 -10.53
CA GLU A 50 6.71 -2.04 -9.50
C GLU A 50 8.17 -1.91 -9.99
N SER A 51 8.46 -2.43 -11.18
CA SER A 51 9.79 -2.41 -11.77
C SER A 51 10.06 -1.13 -12.55
N PHE A 52 11.20 -1.09 -13.23
CA PHE A 52 11.63 0.02 -14.05
C PHE A 52 10.65 0.24 -15.20
N THR A 53 10.11 1.45 -15.27
CA THR A 53 9.16 1.86 -16.31
C THR A 53 9.29 3.37 -16.54
N GLY A 54 9.18 3.79 -17.80
CA GLY A 54 9.02 5.20 -18.15
C GLY A 54 7.56 5.70 -18.06
N SER A 55 6.63 4.84 -17.64
CA SER A 55 5.22 5.19 -17.51
C SER A 55 4.95 5.93 -16.20
N GLU A 56 4.12 6.98 -16.25
CA GLU A 56 3.64 7.67 -15.05
C GLU A 56 2.57 6.89 -14.28
N VAL A 57 2.00 5.83 -14.86
CA VAL A 57 0.88 5.09 -14.25
C VAL A 57 1.26 4.44 -12.91
N PRO A 58 2.42 3.76 -12.78
CA PRO A 58 2.87 3.27 -11.49
C PRO A 58 3.15 4.39 -10.49
N HIS A 59 3.72 5.51 -10.93
CA HIS A 59 3.94 6.67 -10.05
C HIS A 59 2.63 7.18 -9.46
N LEU A 60 1.55 7.24 -10.25
CA LEU A 60 0.22 7.60 -9.76
C LEU A 60 -0.36 6.56 -8.80
N LEU A 61 -0.26 5.27 -9.11
CA LEU A 61 -0.79 4.20 -8.25
C LEU A 61 -0.17 4.25 -6.84
N PHE A 62 1.15 4.34 -6.76
CA PHE A 62 1.87 4.40 -5.49
C PHE A 62 1.68 5.73 -4.77
N LYS A 63 1.55 6.85 -5.48
CA LYS A 63 1.21 8.15 -4.90
C LYS A 63 -0.19 8.14 -4.27
N PHE A 64 -1.14 7.42 -4.86
CA PHE A 64 -2.49 7.26 -4.31
C PHE A 64 -2.63 6.08 -3.33
N MET A 65 -1.57 5.30 -3.08
CA MET A 65 -1.57 4.21 -2.10
C MET A 65 -2.19 4.61 -0.76
N PRO A 66 -1.84 5.77 -0.14
CA PRO A 66 -2.39 6.13 1.16
C PRO A 66 -3.92 6.31 1.14
N ILE A 67 -4.46 6.86 0.06
CA ILE A 67 -5.91 7.09 -0.11
C ILE A 67 -6.62 5.75 -0.36
N ILE A 68 -6.10 4.95 -1.29
CA ILE A 68 -6.66 3.64 -1.65
C ILE A 68 -6.72 2.74 -0.41
N ALA A 69 -5.65 2.70 0.37
CA ALA A 69 -5.59 1.91 1.60
C ALA A 69 -6.56 2.43 2.67
N ALA A 70 -6.65 3.75 2.87
CA ALA A 70 -7.57 4.36 3.82
C ALA A 70 -9.05 4.08 3.51
N MET A 71 -9.41 3.99 2.22
CA MET A 71 -10.77 3.70 1.77
C MET A 71 -11.25 2.29 2.10
N ALA A 72 -10.36 1.38 2.51
CA ALA A 72 -10.72 0.02 2.88
C ALA A 72 -11.73 -0.01 4.05
N ALA A 73 -11.38 0.61 5.18
CA ALA A 73 -12.20 0.51 6.39
C ALA A 73 -12.07 1.69 7.38
N ALA A 74 -11.24 2.71 7.10
CA ALA A 74 -10.91 3.75 8.08
C ALA A 74 -12.13 4.56 8.55
N ASN A 75 -13.13 4.75 7.68
CA ASN A 75 -14.33 5.53 7.98
C ASN A 75 -15.49 4.72 8.59
N ILE A 76 -15.33 3.42 8.88
CA ILE A 76 -16.42 2.58 9.43
C ILE A 76 -16.94 3.18 10.73
N TYR A 77 -16.05 3.51 11.68
CA TYR A 77 -16.47 4.07 12.96
C TYR A 77 -17.20 5.41 12.81
N ALA A 78 -16.66 6.34 12.02
CA ALA A 78 -17.30 7.64 11.79
C ALA A 78 -18.69 7.49 11.13
N SER A 79 -18.82 6.52 10.21
CA SER A 79 -20.10 6.22 9.55
C SER A 79 -21.11 5.60 10.52
N ASP A 80 -20.66 4.68 11.39
CA ASP A 80 -21.51 4.00 12.37
C ASP A 80 -22.02 4.95 13.44
N LYS A 81 -21.18 5.92 13.83
CA LYS A 81 -21.58 7.01 14.73
C LYS A 81 -22.58 7.95 14.08
N LYS A 82 -22.38 8.33 12.81
CA LYS A 82 -23.31 9.20 12.07
C LYS A 82 -24.69 8.54 11.87
N ALA A 83 -24.73 7.23 11.71
CA ALA A 83 -25.97 6.47 11.48
C ALA A 83 -26.67 6.01 12.78
N GLY A 84 -26.14 6.32 13.97
CA GLY A 84 -26.69 5.83 15.26
C GLY A 84 -26.53 4.31 15.49
N PHE A 85 -25.82 3.61 14.60
CA PHE A 85 -25.56 2.17 14.75
C PHE A 85 -24.62 1.90 15.93
N PHE A 86 -23.71 2.83 16.20
CA PHE A 86 -22.77 2.72 17.31
C PHE A 86 -23.46 2.62 18.68
N ASP A 87 -24.59 3.31 18.88
CA ASP A 87 -25.32 3.30 20.16
C ASP A 87 -25.86 1.91 20.48
N HIS A 88 -26.29 1.16 19.46
CA HIS A 88 -26.73 -0.23 19.59
C HIS A 88 -25.57 -1.19 19.94
N ILE A 89 -24.35 -0.91 19.46
CA ILE A 89 -23.15 -1.67 19.83
C ILE A 89 -22.77 -1.37 21.28
N TYR A 90 -22.85 -0.10 21.66
CA TYR A 90 -22.53 0.37 23.01
C TYR A 90 -23.40 -0.32 24.06
N LEU A 91 -24.72 -0.39 23.81
CA LEU A 91 -25.69 -1.07 24.68
C LEU A 91 -25.40 -2.56 24.88
N LYS A 92 -24.80 -3.24 23.89
CA LYS A 92 -24.50 -4.67 23.94
C LYS A 92 -23.18 -5.02 24.67
N ARG A 93 -22.50 -4.05 25.31
CA ARG A 93 -21.21 -4.22 26.03
C ARG A 93 -20.07 -4.89 25.24
N LYS A 94 -20.11 -4.90 23.91
CA LYS A 94 -19.08 -5.53 23.04
C LYS A 94 -18.04 -4.54 22.47
N LYS A 95 -17.84 -3.39 23.13
CA LYS A 95 -17.01 -2.28 22.62
C LYS A 95 -15.55 -2.66 22.36
N ILE A 96 -14.90 -3.38 23.28
CA ILE A 96 -13.48 -3.76 23.13
C ILE A 96 -13.29 -4.68 21.93
N SER A 97 -14.13 -5.72 21.80
CA SER A 97 -14.09 -6.65 20.67
C SER A 97 -14.38 -5.95 19.34
N TYR A 98 -15.29 -4.96 19.32
CA TYR A 98 -15.57 -4.16 18.13
C TYR A 98 -14.34 -3.37 17.65
N PHE A 99 -13.68 -2.61 18.54
CA PHE A 99 -12.51 -1.80 18.15
C PHE A 99 -11.27 -2.66 17.86
N ALA A 100 -11.09 -3.81 18.53
CA ALA A 100 -10.02 -4.74 18.19
C ALA A 100 -10.22 -5.34 16.77
N ASN A 101 -11.45 -5.77 16.46
CA ASN A 101 -11.81 -6.27 15.13
C ASN A 101 -11.67 -5.18 14.06
N LEU A 102 -12.15 -3.97 14.33
CA LEU A 102 -12.04 -2.85 13.40
C LEU A 102 -10.59 -2.56 13.04
N TYR A 103 -9.69 -2.53 14.02
CA TYR A 103 -8.26 -2.34 13.79
C TYR A 103 -7.68 -3.45 12.91
N GLY A 104 -7.89 -4.72 13.28
CA GLY A 104 -7.34 -5.87 12.56
C GLY A 104 -7.85 -5.95 11.11
N TYR A 105 -9.15 -5.79 10.91
CA TYR A 105 -9.72 -5.78 9.56
C TYR A 105 -9.27 -4.58 8.75
N ASN A 106 -9.12 -3.42 9.36
CA ASN A 106 -8.66 -2.22 8.65
C ASN A 106 -7.23 -2.38 8.14
N PHE A 107 -6.32 -2.89 8.97
CA PHE A 107 -4.95 -3.17 8.54
C PHE A 107 -4.90 -4.19 7.41
N ILE A 108 -5.55 -5.35 7.60
CA ILE A 108 -5.52 -6.45 6.62
C ILE A 108 -6.18 -6.02 5.31
N LEU A 109 -7.38 -5.44 5.36
CA LEU A 109 -8.08 -5.03 4.13
C LEU A 109 -7.42 -3.84 3.44
N GLY A 110 -6.77 -2.95 4.20
CA GLY A 110 -5.95 -1.86 3.66
C GLY A 110 -4.75 -2.36 2.88
N GLY A 111 -4.09 -3.43 3.35
CA GLY A 111 -3.05 -4.11 2.57
C GLY A 111 -3.62 -4.87 1.37
N VAL A 112 -4.66 -5.69 1.57
CA VAL A 112 -5.30 -6.51 0.52
C VAL A 112 -5.78 -5.67 -0.66
N ILE A 113 -6.44 -4.54 -0.39
CA ILE A 113 -7.00 -3.69 -1.45
C ILE A 113 -5.92 -3.13 -2.37
N PHE A 114 -4.72 -2.87 -1.84
CA PHE A 114 -3.60 -2.33 -2.62
C PHE A 114 -2.82 -3.42 -3.35
N ILE A 115 -2.64 -4.61 -2.77
CA ILE A 115 -1.97 -5.71 -3.48
C ILE A 115 -2.83 -6.36 -4.56
N ALA A 116 -4.15 -6.26 -4.48
CA ALA A 116 -5.05 -6.84 -5.47
C ALA A 116 -4.76 -6.36 -6.92
N PRO A 117 -4.61 -5.05 -7.21
CA PRO A 117 -4.18 -4.59 -8.53
C PRO A 117 -2.75 -4.99 -8.90
N LEU A 118 -1.83 -5.08 -7.93
CA LEU A 118 -0.47 -5.56 -8.20
C LEU A 118 -0.47 -7.02 -8.67
N LEU A 119 -1.25 -7.88 -8.01
CA LEU A 119 -1.42 -9.27 -8.41
C LEU A 119 -2.06 -9.42 -9.79
N LEU A 120 -3.05 -8.56 -10.12
CA LEU A 120 -3.63 -8.51 -11.46
C LEU A 120 -2.58 -8.13 -12.50
N ASN A 121 -1.74 -7.14 -12.19
CA ASN A 121 -0.67 -6.72 -13.07
C ASN A 121 0.32 -7.86 -13.34
N ILE A 122 0.82 -8.50 -12.28
CA ILE A 122 1.75 -9.63 -12.36
C ILE A 122 1.17 -10.71 -13.25
N TYR A 123 -0.08 -11.11 -12.99
CA TYR A 123 -0.77 -12.11 -13.79
C TYR A 123 -0.80 -11.73 -15.28
N GLY A 124 -1.14 -10.48 -15.60
CA GLY A 124 -1.10 -9.96 -16.97
C GLY A 124 0.29 -9.99 -17.59
N CYS A 125 1.34 -9.62 -16.84
CA CYS A 125 2.72 -9.68 -17.31
C CYS A 125 3.16 -11.11 -17.63
N PHE A 126 2.82 -12.09 -16.79
CA PHE A 126 3.10 -13.51 -17.06
C PHE A 126 2.33 -14.07 -18.26
N MET A 127 1.18 -13.49 -18.61
CA MET A 127 0.43 -13.87 -19.81
C MET A 127 0.99 -13.24 -21.09
N LEU A 128 1.59 -12.04 -21.00
CA LEU A 128 1.97 -11.24 -22.15
C LEU A 128 3.46 -11.29 -22.49
N LEU A 129 4.33 -11.61 -21.53
CA LEU A 129 5.78 -11.54 -21.66
C LEU A 129 6.44 -12.92 -21.53
N PRO A 130 7.58 -13.15 -22.20
CA PRO A 130 8.34 -14.38 -22.07
C PRO A 130 8.96 -14.49 -20.66
N ASN A 131 8.68 -15.59 -19.97
CA ASN A 131 9.22 -15.85 -18.64
C ASN A 131 10.67 -16.37 -18.74
N HIS A 132 11.63 -15.50 -18.43
CA HIS A 132 13.04 -15.83 -18.27
C HIS A 132 13.62 -15.05 -17.08
N GLN A 133 14.70 -15.57 -16.49
CA GLN A 133 15.34 -14.93 -15.35
C GLN A 133 16.08 -13.66 -15.80
N PRO A 134 16.06 -12.57 -15.00
CA PRO A 134 16.89 -11.40 -15.25
C PRO A 134 18.37 -11.77 -15.21
N ASP A 135 19.17 -11.20 -16.12
CA ASP A 135 20.61 -11.41 -16.19
C ASP A 135 21.31 -10.05 -16.29
N LEU A 136 22.29 -9.82 -15.43
CA LEU A 136 23.11 -8.61 -15.39
C LEU A 136 23.77 -8.27 -16.74
N VAL A 137 24.14 -9.29 -17.52
CA VAL A 137 24.88 -9.12 -18.79
C VAL A 137 23.94 -8.92 -19.97
N VAL A 138 22.76 -9.54 -19.96
CA VAL A 138 21.79 -9.51 -21.07
C VAL A 138 20.78 -8.37 -20.89
N THR A 139 20.44 -8.02 -19.65
CA THR A 139 19.44 -7.00 -19.29
C THR A 139 20.10 -5.62 -19.14
N THR A 140 21.00 -5.20 -20.03
CA THR A 140 21.87 -4.03 -19.82
C THR A 140 21.13 -2.71 -19.54
N ASN A 141 20.01 -2.44 -20.22
CA ASN A 141 19.25 -1.18 -20.07
C ASN A 141 18.22 -1.20 -18.92
N GLU A 142 17.87 -2.38 -18.39
CA GLU A 142 16.91 -2.56 -17.28
C GLU A 142 17.57 -3.24 -16.06
N ALA A 143 18.90 -3.31 -16.04
CA ALA A 143 19.65 -4.01 -15.01
C ALA A 143 19.59 -3.25 -13.68
N VAL A 144 19.28 -3.98 -12.62
CA VAL A 144 19.37 -3.49 -11.24
C VAL A 144 20.84 -3.54 -10.80
N PRO A 145 21.43 -2.42 -10.35
CA PRO A 145 22.80 -2.42 -9.81
C PRO A 145 22.88 -3.30 -8.55
N LEU A 146 24.00 -4.00 -8.35
CA LEU A 146 24.23 -4.82 -7.14
C LEU A 146 24.72 -4.00 -5.93
N LEU A 147 25.45 -2.91 -6.17
CA LEU A 147 26.02 -2.04 -5.13
C LEU A 147 25.28 -0.71 -5.11
N ASN A 148 25.00 -0.17 -3.92
CA ASN A 148 24.22 1.05 -3.71
C ASN A 148 22.91 1.03 -4.53
N SER A 149 22.19 -0.08 -4.42
CA SER A 149 21.08 -0.39 -5.29
C SER A 149 19.82 0.40 -4.93
N THR A 150 19.10 0.82 -5.96
CA THR A 150 17.74 1.39 -5.83
C THR A 150 16.66 0.32 -5.66
N THR A 151 17.09 -0.88 -5.27
CA THR A 151 16.29 -2.09 -5.07
C THR A 151 16.80 -2.79 -3.83
N LEU A 152 15.90 -3.26 -2.97
CA LEU A 152 16.23 -4.06 -1.80
C LEU A 152 16.63 -5.47 -2.22
N PHE A 153 17.75 -5.97 -1.68
CA PHE A 153 18.25 -7.32 -1.92
C PHE A 153 18.41 -7.67 -3.42
N PRO A 154 19.25 -6.93 -4.17
CA PRO A 154 19.43 -7.16 -5.61
C PRO A 154 20.01 -8.55 -5.92
N GLU A 155 20.79 -9.15 -5.02
CA GLU A 155 21.24 -10.54 -5.18
C GLU A 155 20.07 -11.53 -5.25
N LEU A 156 19.03 -11.32 -4.44
CA LEU A 156 17.82 -12.16 -4.44
C LEU A 156 17.03 -11.97 -5.75
N TYR A 157 17.04 -10.77 -6.31
CA TYR A 157 16.39 -10.47 -7.60
C TYR A 157 16.98 -11.32 -8.73
N TYR A 158 18.31 -11.46 -8.80
CA TYR A 158 18.95 -12.28 -9.83
C TYR A 158 18.89 -13.78 -9.52
N ALA A 159 18.99 -14.19 -8.26
CA ALA A 159 18.97 -15.61 -7.89
C ALA A 159 17.55 -16.23 -7.95
N HIS A 160 16.55 -15.53 -7.40
CA HIS A 160 15.18 -16.00 -7.26
C HIS A 160 14.18 -14.86 -7.54
N PRO A 161 14.03 -14.41 -8.80
CA PRO A 161 13.27 -13.20 -9.15
C PRO A 161 11.79 -13.25 -8.75
N PHE A 162 11.16 -14.43 -8.78
CA PHE A 162 9.78 -14.57 -8.32
C PHE A 162 9.64 -14.39 -6.80
N LEU A 163 10.61 -14.88 -6.02
CA LEU A 163 10.60 -14.71 -4.57
C LEU A 163 10.83 -13.24 -4.19
N HIS A 164 11.71 -12.56 -4.94
CA HIS A 164 11.94 -11.13 -4.81
C HIS A 164 10.67 -10.30 -5.11
N MET A 165 9.96 -10.63 -6.19
CA MET A 165 8.65 -10.02 -6.51
C MET A 165 7.63 -10.23 -5.38
N LEU A 166 7.51 -11.44 -4.83
CA LEU A 166 6.61 -11.70 -3.70
C LEU A 166 7.00 -10.93 -2.43
N MET A 167 8.29 -10.75 -2.17
CA MET A 167 8.78 -9.93 -1.06
C MET A 167 8.29 -8.48 -1.20
N TYR A 168 8.39 -7.91 -2.39
CA TYR A 168 7.95 -6.54 -2.67
C TYR A 168 6.42 -6.36 -2.53
N ILE A 169 5.62 -7.33 -2.98
CA ILE A 169 4.17 -7.36 -2.69
C ILE A 169 3.91 -7.37 -1.17
N GLY A 170 4.72 -8.11 -0.41
CA GLY A 170 4.68 -8.11 1.05
C GLY A 170 4.96 -6.73 1.63
N ILE A 171 6.00 -6.05 1.16
CA ILE A 171 6.35 -4.68 1.59
C ILE A 171 5.20 -3.72 1.28
N ALA A 172 4.65 -3.76 0.06
CA ALA A 172 3.50 -2.96 -0.35
C ALA A 172 2.27 -3.21 0.53
N PHE A 173 2.01 -4.46 0.91
CA PHE A 173 0.94 -4.83 1.85
C PHE A 173 1.12 -4.17 3.22
N PHE A 174 2.32 -4.23 3.80
CA PHE A 174 2.61 -3.63 5.11
C PHE A 174 2.54 -2.09 5.06
N SER A 175 3.07 -1.47 4.01
CA SER A 175 3.00 -0.02 3.78
C SER A 175 1.55 0.45 3.66
N ALA A 176 0.73 -0.21 2.83
CA ALA A 176 -0.68 0.11 2.69
C ALA A 176 -1.45 -0.13 4.00
N GLY A 177 -1.17 -1.23 4.71
CA GLY A 177 -1.75 -1.49 6.04
C GLY A 177 -1.42 -0.39 7.06
N MET A 178 -0.20 0.16 7.02
CA MET A 178 0.19 1.31 7.84
C MET A 178 -0.61 2.57 7.50
N PHE A 179 -0.75 2.93 6.22
CA PHE A 179 -1.56 4.08 5.83
C PHE A 179 -3.03 3.92 6.21
N ALA A 180 -3.57 2.70 6.10
CA ALA A 180 -4.92 2.41 6.56
C ALA A 180 -5.07 2.64 8.07
N THR A 181 -4.08 2.26 8.90
CA THR A 181 -4.15 2.50 10.36
C THR A 181 -3.99 3.97 10.73
N ILE A 182 -3.16 4.72 10.00
CA ILE A 182 -3.05 6.18 10.14
C ILE A 182 -4.42 6.84 9.89
N ALA A 183 -5.09 6.50 8.79
CA ALA A 183 -6.42 7.00 8.50
C ALA A 183 -7.45 6.57 9.55
N LEU A 184 -7.39 5.34 10.04
CA LEU A 184 -8.31 4.85 11.08
C LEU A 184 -8.15 5.64 12.39
N ALA A 185 -6.90 5.94 12.80
CA ALA A 185 -6.63 6.78 13.96
C ALA A 185 -7.23 8.18 13.80
N ALA A 186 -7.05 8.81 12.63
CA ALA A 186 -7.70 10.09 12.32
C ALA A 186 -9.23 10.00 12.32
N GLY A 187 -9.78 8.88 11.83
CA GLY A 187 -11.22 8.56 11.85
C GLY A 187 -11.85 8.49 13.23
N MET A 188 -11.06 8.38 14.29
CA MET A 188 -11.57 8.48 15.67
C MET A 188 -11.95 9.92 16.05
N PHE A 189 -11.35 10.92 15.43
CA PHE A 189 -11.54 12.35 15.74
C PHE A 189 -12.39 13.07 14.68
N LEU A 190 -12.28 12.63 13.43
CA LEU A 190 -12.96 13.25 12.30
C LEU A 190 -14.34 12.63 12.06
N LYS A 191 -15.29 13.45 11.59
CA LYS A 191 -16.66 13.02 11.30
C LYS A 191 -16.89 12.69 9.82
N GLN A 192 -16.16 13.34 8.92
CA GLN A 192 -16.39 13.24 7.47
C GLN A 192 -15.50 12.18 6.83
N SER A 193 -16.11 11.22 6.13
CA SER A 193 -15.39 10.09 5.51
C SER A 193 -14.33 10.55 4.51
N PHE A 194 -14.63 11.55 3.70
CA PHE A 194 -13.69 12.08 2.71
C PHE A 194 -12.40 12.62 3.35
N VAL A 195 -12.54 13.40 4.43
CA VAL A 195 -11.39 13.96 5.17
C VAL A 195 -10.56 12.83 5.80
N ILE A 196 -11.22 11.78 6.34
CA ILE A 196 -10.54 10.60 6.89
C ILE A 196 -9.68 9.89 5.84
N PHE A 197 -10.15 9.79 4.59
CA PHE A 197 -9.36 9.16 3.54
C PHE A 197 -8.15 10.01 3.14
N LEU A 198 -8.33 11.33 3.09
CA LEU A 198 -7.26 12.27 2.76
C LEU A 198 -6.16 12.34 3.83
N THR A 199 -6.46 12.05 5.10
CA THR A 199 -5.45 12.24 6.16
C THR A 199 -4.19 11.39 5.94
N ALA A 200 -4.32 10.15 5.46
CA ALA A 200 -3.16 9.31 5.19
C ALA A 200 -2.27 9.91 4.08
N TYR A 201 -2.88 10.46 3.03
CA TYR A 201 -2.17 11.13 1.94
C TYR A 201 -1.52 12.44 2.39
N ILE A 202 -2.22 13.26 3.18
CA ILE A 202 -1.66 14.51 3.71
C ILE A 202 -0.45 14.19 4.59
N ILE A 203 -0.51 13.16 5.43
CA ILE A 203 0.62 12.76 6.29
C ILE A 203 1.80 12.29 5.44
N ASP A 204 1.57 11.45 4.42
CA ASP A 204 2.62 11.01 3.49
C ASP A 204 3.25 12.20 2.75
N TYR A 205 2.43 13.13 2.25
CA TYR A 205 2.88 14.33 1.56
C TYR A 205 3.70 15.26 2.47
N LEU A 206 3.24 15.49 3.71
CA LEU A 206 3.97 16.29 4.69
C LEU A 206 5.29 15.62 5.10
N TRP A 207 5.30 14.29 5.22
CA TRP A 207 6.52 13.52 5.50
C TRP A 207 7.56 13.76 4.40
N ASN A 208 7.14 13.71 3.13
CA ASN A 208 8.00 14.00 1.99
C ASN A 208 8.58 15.42 1.99
N TYR A 209 7.83 16.40 2.50
CA TYR A 209 8.31 17.77 2.59
C TYR A 209 9.28 18.00 3.77
N VAL A 210 9.05 17.35 4.91
CA VAL A 210 9.82 17.56 6.15
C VAL A 210 11.15 16.83 6.15
N ILE A 211 11.19 15.63 5.58
CA ILE A 211 12.40 14.80 5.46
C ILE A 211 12.67 14.65 3.96
N PRO A 212 13.19 15.69 3.27
CA PRO A 212 13.55 15.57 1.87
C PRO A 212 14.64 14.50 1.72
N ASP A 213 14.71 13.87 0.54
CA ASP A 213 15.85 13.02 0.22
C ASP A 213 17.11 13.90 0.23
N ASP A 214 18.11 13.55 1.07
CA ASP A 214 19.35 14.31 1.16
C ASP A 214 20.05 14.29 -0.21
N VAL A 215 20.26 15.48 -0.77
CA VAL A 215 20.88 15.70 -2.10
C VAL A 215 22.31 15.14 -2.15
N GLU A 216 22.92 14.85 -1.00
CA GLU A 216 24.30 14.36 -0.88
C GLU A 216 24.42 12.92 -0.32
N ASN A 217 23.38 12.35 0.30
CA ASN A 217 23.39 10.98 0.86
C ASN A 217 22.06 10.25 0.58
N VAL A 218 22.10 9.45 -0.49
CA VAL A 218 20.99 8.92 -1.31
C VAL A 218 20.06 7.91 -0.62
N LEU A 219 19.65 8.07 0.63
CA LEU A 219 18.78 7.11 1.33
C LEU A 219 17.31 7.57 1.34
N SER A 220 16.39 6.70 0.91
CA SER A 220 14.95 6.99 1.02
C SER A 220 14.40 6.69 2.41
N TYR A 221 13.41 7.48 2.83
CA TYR A 221 12.63 7.30 4.07
C TYR A 221 11.14 7.06 3.83
N TYR A 222 10.70 6.87 2.58
CA TYR A 222 9.27 6.89 2.25
C TYR A 222 8.68 5.49 2.05
N PRO A 223 7.59 5.14 2.77
CA PRO A 223 6.89 3.87 2.59
C PRO A 223 6.42 3.60 1.15
N THR A 224 5.99 4.65 0.44
CA THR A 224 5.54 4.56 -0.95
C THR A 224 6.67 4.26 -1.93
N LEU A 225 7.91 4.64 -1.62
CA LEU A 225 9.10 4.29 -2.42
C LEU A 225 9.63 2.91 -2.06
N PHE A 226 9.69 2.54 -0.78
CA PHE A 226 10.10 1.19 -0.36
C PHE A 226 9.26 0.07 -0.98
N SER A 227 8.02 0.40 -1.34
CA SER A 227 7.07 -0.55 -1.93
C SER A 227 7.22 -0.71 -3.45
N LYS A 228 8.24 -0.09 -4.07
CA LYS A 228 8.56 -0.26 -5.50
C LYS A 228 9.86 -1.04 -5.66
N GLN A 229 9.88 -1.98 -6.59
CA GLN A 229 11.06 -2.80 -6.87
C GLN A 229 12.26 -1.94 -7.27
N ILE A 230 12.05 -0.93 -8.11
CA ILE A 230 13.11 -0.04 -8.59
C ILE A 230 12.71 1.40 -8.30
N THR A 231 13.61 2.13 -7.62
CA THR A 231 13.43 3.55 -7.29
C THR A 231 14.56 4.42 -7.85
N SER A 232 14.49 5.74 -7.62
CA SER A 232 15.62 6.64 -7.90
C SER A 232 16.59 6.75 -6.71
N PRO A 233 16.13 6.86 -5.44
CA PRO A 233 17.03 6.83 -4.28
C PRO A 233 17.48 5.41 -3.92
N VAL A 234 18.58 5.28 -3.19
CA VAL A 234 19.08 4.01 -2.63
C VAL A 234 18.18 3.58 -1.48
N LEU A 235 17.89 2.29 -1.41
CA LEU A 235 17.02 1.71 -0.40
C LEU A 235 17.84 0.98 0.66
N SER A 236 17.55 1.23 1.93
CA SER A 236 18.07 0.47 3.07
C SER A 236 16.93 -0.31 3.72
N TRP A 237 17.12 -1.62 3.88
CA TRP A 237 16.12 -2.48 4.53
C TRP A 237 15.95 -2.13 6.00
N GLN A 238 17.02 -1.68 6.69
CA GLN A 238 16.96 -1.26 8.09
C GLN A 238 16.07 -0.02 8.26
N ILE A 239 16.24 0.97 7.38
CA ILE A 239 15.43 2.18 7.40
C ILE A 239 13.98 1.85 7.06
N MET A 240 13.73 1.03 6.04
CA MET A 240 12.38 0.58 5.68
C MET A 240 11.68 -0.05 6.89
N VAL A 241 12.30 -1.04 7.53
CA VAL A 241 11.71 -1.71 8.71
C VAL A 241 11.49 -0.71 9.84
N GLY A 242 12.46 0.17 10.10
CA GLY A 242 12.33 1.22 11.11
C GLY A 242 11.13 2.13 10.87
N VAL A 243 10.99 2.68 9.66
CA VAL A 243 9.89 3.58 9.29
C VAL A 243 8.54 2.87 9.39
N LEU A 244 8.42 1.65 8.86
CA LEU A 244 7.16 0.89 8.90
C LEU A 244 6.77 0.53 10.34
N CYS A 245 7.72 0.08 11.16
CA CYS A 245 7.46 -0.25 12.57
C CYS A 245 7.09 1.00 13.38
N VAL A 246 7.83 2.10 13.24
CA VAL A 246 7.54 3.33 13.98
C VAL A 246 6.21 3.95 13.52
N GLY A 247 5.97 4.02 12.21
CA GLY A 247 4.73 4.57 11.66
C GLY A 247 3.49 3.77 12.08
N THR A 248 3.55 2.44 12.03
CA THR A 248 2.46 1.58 12.52
C THR A 248 2.27 1.71 14.03
N ALA A 249 3.34 1.78 14.83
CA ALA A 249 3.27 1.95 16.27
C ALA A 249 2.61 3.29 16.66
N LEU A 250 3.05 4.40 16.05
CA LEU A 250 2.47 5.73 16.29
C LEU A 250 0.99 5.79 15.90
N ALA A 251 0.63 5.23 14.73
CA ALA A 251 -0.76 5.13 14.30
C ALA A 251 -1.61 4.32 15.29
N THR A 252 -1.07 3.22 15.81
CA THR A 252 -1.75 2.37 16.79
C THR A 252 -1.94 3.07 18.13
N ILE A 253 -0.94 3.81 18.61
CA ILE A 253 -1.04 4.64 19.82
C ILE A 253 -2.12 5.72 19.62
N GLY A 254 -2.10 6.41 18.48
CA GLY A 254 -3.11 7.41 18.13
C GLY A 254 -4.54 6.84 18.09
N TYR A 255 -4.69 5.63 17.55
CA TYR A 255 -5.96 4.92 17.56
C TYR A 255 -6.42 4.56 18.99
N ILE A 256 -5.56 3.95 19.81
CA ILE A 256 -5.88 3.58 21.20
C ILE A 256 -6.28 4.83 22.00
N PHE A 257 -5.55 5.93 21.84
CA PHE A 257 -5.86 7.20 22.46
C PHE A 257 -7.24 7.74 22.00
N GLY A 258 -7.52 7.69 20.69
CA GLY A 258 -8.81 8.08 20.13
C GLY A 258 -9.98 7.25 20.67
N VAL A 259 -9.78 5.93 20.82
CA VAL A 259 -10.79 5.03 21.42
C VAL A 259 -11.03 5.39 22.88
N ARG A 260 -9.97 5.53 23.69
CA ARG A 260 -10.11 5.89 25.11
C ARG A 260 -10.86 7.20 25.30
N LYS A 261 -10.49 8.25 24.56
CA LYS A 261 -11.07 9.59 24.68
C LYS A 261 -12.52 9.69 24.23
N ASN A 262 -12.89 9.00 23.14
CA ASN A 262 -14.18 9.21 22.48
C ASN A 262 -15.23 8.13 22.78
N VAL A 263 -14.84 7.01 23.43
CA VAL A 263 -15.71 5.84 23.63
C VAL A 263 -15.84 5.40 25.09
N ILE A 264 -14.81 5.60 25.92
CA ILE A 264 -14.76 5.08 27.31
C ILE A 264 -15.10 6.20 28.33
N LYS A 265 -15.99 7.13 27.97
CA LYS A 265 -16.58 8.01 28.97
C LYS A 265 -17.57 7.25 29.86
#